data_AF-A0A392NFJ7-F1
#
_entry.id   AF-A0A392NFJ7-F1
#
_cell.length_a   1.000
_cell.length_b   1.000
_cell.length_c   1.000
_cell.angle_alpha   90.00
_cell.angle_beta   90.00
_cell.angle_gamma   90.00
#
_symmetry.space_group_name_H-M   'P 1'
#
loop_
_entity.id
_entity.type
_entity.pdbx_description
1 polymer ?
#
loop_
_entity_poly.entity_id
_entity_poly.type
_entity_poly.pdbx_seq_one_letter_code
_entity_poly.pdbx_strand_id
1 'polypeptide(L)'
;MKDSWGPLKALAAASIINGIGDIILCSYLGYGIAGAAWATLASQVVAAYMMSQTLNEKGYNAFSFSIPSGKEFLAIYSLSAPVFLSLLLKMAFYALLVYFATSMGTHKTAAHQVMVQIFTICTVCGEPLSQTAQSFMPELMYGINRSLEK
;
A
#
# COMPACT_ATOMS: atom_id res chain seq x y z
N MET A 1 0.79 -19.41 0.85
CA MET A 1 -0.66 -19.18 0.61
C MET A 1 -0.82 -18.03 -0.35
N LYS A 2 -1.73 -18.13 -1.32
CA LYS A 2 -2.03 -17.04 -2.25
C LYS A 2 -3.50 -16.71 -2.12
N ASP A 3 -3.81 -15.62 -1.43
CA ASP A 3 -5.18 -15.12 -1.28
C ASP A 3 -5.21 -13.62 -1.52
N SER A 4 -5.98 -13.24 -2.52
CA SER A 4 -6.22 -11.83 -2.87
C SER A 4 -7.58 -11.35 -2.35
N TRP A 5 -8.50 -12.25 -1.98
CA TRP A 5 -9.87 -11.88 -1.62
C TRP A 5 -9.99 -11.28 -0.22
N GLY A 6 -9.28 -11.82 0.76
CA GLY A 6 -9.23 -11.24 2.11
C GLY A 6 -8.72 -9.80 2.11
N PRO A 7 -7.51 -9.55 1.55
CA PRO A 7 -6.99 -8.18 1.39
C PRO A 7 -7.91 -7.27 0.58
N LEU A 8 -8.52 -7.76 -0.50
CA LEU A 8 -9.44 -6.97 -1.33
C LEU A 8 -10.70 -6.52 -0.55
N LYS A 9 -11.30 -7.43 0.24
CA LYS A 9 -12.46 -7.09 1.09
C LYS A 9 -12.11 -6.07 2.15
N ALA A 10 -10.95 -6.23 2.80
CA ALA A 10 -10.46 -5.26 3.79
C ALA A 10 -10.23 -3.88 3.17
N LEU A 11 -9.61 -3.83 1.98
CA LEU A 11 -9.39 -2.59 1.24
C LEU A 11 -10.72 -1.91 0.87
N ALA A 12 -11.70 -2.66 0.38
CA ALA A 12 -13.01 -2.12 0.02
C ALA A 12 -13.73 -1.52 1.23
N ALA A 13 -13.78 -2.24 2.36
CA ALA A 13 -14.37 -1.74 3.59
C ALA A 13 -13.66 -0.49 4.11
N ALA A 14 -12.32 -0.50 4.14
CA ALA A 14 -11.52 0.65 4.55
C ALA A 14 -11.79 1.88 3.67
N SER A 15 -11.88 1.70 2.36
CA SER A 15 -12.12 2.80 1.41
C SER A 15 -13.49 3.44 1.62
N ILE A 16 -14.52 2.63 1.88
CA ILE A 16 -15.88 3.12 2.19
C ILE A 16 -15.89 3.89 3.50
N ILE A 17 -15.28 3.33 4.55
CA ILE A 17 -15.21 3.97 5.88
C ILE A 17 -14.45 5.28 5.81
N ASN A 18 -13.33 5.31 5.09
CA ASN A 18 -12.53 6.50 4.89
C ASN A 18 -13.32 7.60 4.18
N GLY A 19 -13.95 7.29 3.04
CA GLY A 19 -14.73 8.29 2.28
C GLY A 19 -15.94 8.82 3.03
N ILE A 20 -16.69 7.96 3.74
CA ILE A 20 -17.82 8.42 4.59
C ILE A 20 -17.30 9.25 5.77
N GLY A 21 -16.22 8.80 6.39
CA GLY A 21 -15.57 9.49 7.50
C GLY A 21 -15.11 10.90 7.11
N ASP A 22 -14.52 11.06 5.92
CA ASP A 22 -14.11 12.36 5.40
C ASP A 22 -15.31 13.30 5.24
N ILE A 23 -16.43 12.85 4.68
CA ILE A 23 -17.62 13.69 4.52
C ILE A 23 -18.14 14.14 5.89
N ILE A 24 -18.24 13.23 6.86
CA ILE A 24 -18.80 13.55 8.18
C ILE A 24 -17.85 14.44 8.98
N LEU A 25 -16.58 14.04 9.12
CA LEU A 25 -15.62 14.72 9.98
C LEU A 25 -15.13 16.04 9.36
N CYS A 26 -14.92 16.09 8.05
CA CYS A 26 -14.43 17.29 7.39
C CYS A 26 -15.56 18.27 7.07
N SER A 27 -16.65 17.82 6.46
CA SER A 27 -17.71 18.71 5.96
C SER A 27 -18.79 19.01 6.99
N TYR A 28 -19.28 18.01 7.74
CA TYR A 28 -20.38 18.21 8.68
C TYR A 28 -19.91 18.72 10.05
N LEU A 29 -18.83 18.14 10.57
CA LEU A 29 -18.27 18.50 11.89
C LEU A 29 -17.19 19.59 11.81
N GLY A 30 -16.73 19.93 10.61
CA GLY A 30 -15.80 21.05 10.39
C GLY A 30 -14.38 20.83 10.90
N TYR A 31 -13.95 19.60 11.17
CA TYR A 31 -12.60 19.31 11.64
C TYR A 31 -11.52 19.42 10.56
N GLY A 32 -11.91 19.59 9.28
CA GLY A 32 -11.00 19.78 8.16
C GLY A 32 -9.92 18.68 8.07
N ILE A 33 -8.64 19.09 7.98
CA ILE A 33 -7.50 18.17 7.82
C ILE A 33 -7.38 17.19 8.99
N ALA A 34 -7.69 17.61 10.22
CA ALA A 34 -7.69 16.71 11.37
C ALA A 34 -8.79 15.65 11.25
N GLY A 35 -9.96 16.02 10.71
CA GLY A 35 -11.03 15.09 10.38
C GLY A 35 -10.58 14.01 9.38
N ALA A 36 -9.89 14.41 8.32
CA ALA A 36 -9.38 13.48 7.31
C ALA A 36 -8.35 12.50 7.89
N ALA A 37 -7.50 12.97 8.80
CA ALA A 37 -6.55 12.11 9.50
C ALA A 37 -7.26 11.05 10.36
N TRP A 38 -8.29 11.43 11.11
CA TRP A 38 -9.08 10.49 11.92
C TRP A 38 -9.87 9.49 11.08
N ALA A 39 -10.49 9.93 9.98
CA ALA A 39 -11.16 9.04 9.03
C ALA A 39 -10.19 7.99 8.45
N THR A 40 -8.98 8.42 8.11
CA THR A 40 -7.90 7.53 7.64
C THR A 40 -7.49 6.54 8.72
N LEU A 41 -7.18 7.00 9.93
CA LEU A 41 -6.80 6.12 11.02
C LEU A 41 -7.88 5.06 11.31
N ALA A 42 -9.14 5.47 11.43
CA ALA A 42 -10.26 4.57 11.69
C ALA A 42 -10.39 3.49 10.59
N SER A 43 -10.30 3.90 9.32
CA SER A 43 -10.36 2.95 8.20
C SER A 43 -9.23 1.92 8.22
N GLN A 44 -8.01 2.35 8.58
CA GLN A 44 -6.84 1.47 8.63
C GLN A 44 -6.90 0.50 9.81
N VAL A 45 -7.46 0.93 10.95
CA VAL A 45 -7.71 0.02 12.10
C VAL A 45 -8.70 -1.08 11.71
N VAL A 46 -9.77 -0.73 10.98
CA VAL A 46 -10.74 -1.72 10.48
C VAL A 46 -10.08 -2.67 9.47
N ALA A 47 -9.30 -2.14 8.52
CA ALA A 47 -8.57 -2.96 7.56
C ALA A 47 -7.64 -3.97 8.26
N ALA A 48 -6.88 -3.50 9.25
CA ALA A 48 -5.97 -4.34 10.03
C ALA A 48 -6.73 -5.46 10.75
N TYR A 49 -7.87 -5.16 11.39
CA TYR A 49 -8.68 -6.18 12.06
C TYR A 49 -9.22 -7.22 11.07
N MET A 50 -9.74 -6.79 9.91
CA MET A 50 -10.24 -7.70 8.87
C MET A 50 -9.13 -8.60 8.32
N MET A 51 -7.91 -8.07 8.14
CA MET A 51 -6.76 -8.86 7.71
C MET A 51 -6.32 -9.85 8.80
N SER A 52 -6.29 -9.45 10.07
CA SER A 52 -6.02 -10.35 11.21
C SER A 52 -7.07 -11.47 11.31
N GLN A 53 -8.34 -11.15 11.11
CA GLN A 53 -9.40 -12.16 11.07
C GLN A 53 -9.20 -13.14 9.91
N THR A 54 -8.88 -12.64 8.71
CA THR A 54 -8.60 -13.48 7.54
C THR A 54 -7.42 -14.45 7.79
N LEU A 55 -6.39 -13.99 8.51
CA LEU A 55 -5.26 -14.83 8.93
C LEU A 55 -5.70 -15.93 9.91
N ASN A 56 -6.52 -15.56 10.90
CA ASN A 56 -7.04 -16.50 11.90
C ASN A 56 -7.95 -17.58 11.28
N GLU A 57 -8.83 -17.20 10.35
CA GLU A 57 -9.70 -18.12 9.61
C GLU A 57 -8.90 -19.15 8.78
N LYS A 58 -7.65 -18.84 8.44
CA LYS A 58 -6.73 -19.74 7.73
C LYS A 58 -5.85 -20.59 8.63
N GLY A 59 -6.10 -20.56 9.94
CA GLY A 59 -5.37 -21.35 10.93
C GLY A 59 -4.04 -20.74 11.38
N TYR A 60 -3.78 -19.46 11.07
CA TYR A 60 -2.62 -18.74 11.59
C TYR A 60 -3.00 -18.00 12.87
N ASN A 61 -2.04 -17.73 13.76
CA ASN A 61 -2.26 -16.81 14.86
C ASN A 61 -1.78 -15.42 14.46
N ALA A 62 -2.70 -14.54 14.06
CA ALA A 62 -2.39 -13.20 13.59
C ALA A 62 -1.65 -12.32 14.62
N PHE A 63 -1.75 -12.66 15.90
CA PHE A 63 -1.14 -11.91 17.01
C PHE A 63 0.06 -12.64 17.62
N SER A 64 0.60 -13.66 16.94
CA SER A 64 1.82 -14.34 17.37
C SER A 64 3.03 -13.45 17.12
N PHE A 65 3.43 -12.69 18.13
CA PHE A 65 4.62 -11.85 18.06
C PHE A 65 5.88 -12.70 18.28
N SER A 66 6.81 -12.68 17.33
CA SER A 66 8.12 -13.33 17.45
C SER A 66 9.20 -12.35 17.01
N ILE A 67 10.30 -12.30 17.78
CA ILE A 67 11.44 -11.45 17.45
C ILE A 67 12.35 -12.24 16.50
N PRO A 68 12.64 -11.73 15.29
CA PRO A 68 13.48 -12.43 14.33
C PRO A 68 14.93 -12.53 14.86
N SER A 69 15.55 -13.68 14.61
CA SER A 69 16.98 -13.88 14.79
C SER A 69 17.80 -13.00 13.85
N GLY A 70 19.09 -12.79 14.15
CA GLY A 70 19.96 -11.95 13.31
C GLY A 70 20.09 -12.43 11.85
N LYS A 71 19.95 -13.74 11.60
CA LYS A 71 19.96 -14.31 10.25
C LYS A 71 18.66 -14.01 9.50
N GLU A 72 17.52 -14.16 10.16
CA GLU A 72 16.20 -13.82 9.59
C GLU A 72 16.09 -12.33 9.31
N PHE A 73 16.60 -11.49 10.22
CA PHE A 73 16.67 -10.05 10.01
C PHE A 73 17.49 -9.70 8.77
N LEU A 74 18.68 -10.31 8.59
CA LEU A 74 19.52 -10.06 7.42
C LEU A 74 18.83 -10.50 6.11
N ALA A 75 18.07 -11.61 6.15
CA ALA A 75 17.29 -12.08 5.01
C ALA A 75 16.13 -11.14 4.67
N ILE A 76 15.40 -10.64 5.66
CA ILE A 76 14.34 -9.63 5.46
C ILE A 76 14.96 -8.34 4.91
N TYR A 77 16.09 -7.91 5.47
CA TYR A 77 16.77 -6.69 5.06
C TYR A 77 17.29 -6.77 3.62
N SER A 78 17.90 -7.89 3.22
CA SER A 78 18.43 -8.04 1.85
C SER A 78 17.33 -8.00 0.78
N LEU A 79 16.12 -8.44 1.11
CA LEU A 79 14.95 -8.34 0.25
C LEU A 79 14.31 -6.94 0.29
N SER A 80 14.23 -6.34 1.47
CA SER A 80 13.49 -5.08 1.68
C SER A 80 14.30 -3.83 1.29
N ALA A 81 15.61 -3.84 1.49
CA ALA A 81 16.47 -2.68 1.25
C ALA A 81 16.46 -2.19 -0.21
N PRO A 82 16.55 -3.07 -1.25
CA PRO A 82 16.43 -2.64 -2.64
C PRO A 82 15.06 -2.02 -2.96
N VAL A 83 13.98 -2.62 -2.45
CA VAL A 83 12.62 -2.12 -2.64
C VAL A 83 12.47 -0.76 -1.99
N PHE A 84 12.93 -0.62 -0.75
CA PHE A 84 12.92 0.64 -0.01
C PHE A 84 13.69 1.75 -0.75
N LEU A 85 14.90 1.46 -1.22
CA LEU A 85 15.69 2.42 -1.99
C LEU A 85 14.98 2.83 -3.28
N SER A 86 14.38 1.88 -4.00
CA SER A 86 13.65 2.17 -5.24
C SER A 86 12.44 3.08 -5.00
N LEU A 87 11.69 2.86 -3.91
CA LEU A 87 10.53 3.67 -3.55
C LEU A 87 10.94 5.07 -3.08
N LEU A 88 12.02 5.17 -2.29
CA LEU A 88 12.58 6.46 -1.89
C LEU A 88 13.02 7.30 -3.10
N LEU A 89 13.77 6.70 -4.02
CA LEU A 89 14.22 7.37 -5.24
C LEU A 89 13.03 7.79 -6.11
N LYS A 90 12.00 6.94 -6.21
CA LYS A 90 10.75 7.28 -6.91
C LYS A 90 10.07 8.50 -6.26
N MET A 91 9.91 8.52 -4.93
CA MET A 91 9.32 9.67 -4.23
C MET A 91 10.14 10.94 -4.44
N ALA A 92 11.47 10.87 -4.33
CA ALA A 92 12.36 12.01 -4.56
C ALA A 92 12.26 12.54 -6.00
N PHE A 93 12.18 11.65 -6.99
CA PHE A 93 11.98 12.02 -8.39
C PHE A 93 10.66 12.77 -8.61
N TYR A 94 9.54 12.26 -8.09
CA TYR A 94 8.25 12.95 -8.21
C TYR A 94 8.24 14.29 -7.46
N ALA A 95 8.89 14.38 -6.30
CA ALA A 95 9.05 15.65 -5.59
C ALA A 95 9.80 16.68 -6.43
N LEU A 96 10.88 16.26 -7.12
CA LEU A 96 11.64 17.12 -8.01
C LEU A 96 10.81 17.57 -9.23
N LEU A 97 10.02 16.66 -9.83
CA LEU A 97 9.10 17.01 -10.93
C LEU A 97 8.10 18.08 -10.51
N VAL A 98 7.46 17.89 -9.34
CA VAL A 98 6.51 18.86 -8.80
C VAL A 98 7.19 20.19 -8.50
N TYR A 99 8.40 20.17 -7.92
CA TYR A 99 9.17 21.39 -7.67
C TYR A 99 9.37 22.21 -8.96
N PHE A 100 9.82 21.58 -10.05
CA PHE A 100 9.95 22.27 -11.33
C PHE A 100 8.61 22.70 -11.91
N ALA A 101 7.57 21.87 -11.85
CA ALA A 101 6.25 22.24 -12.35
C ALA A 101 5.68 23.47 -11.62
N THR A 102 5.97 23.63 -10.33
CA THR A 102 5.50 24.74 -9.49
C THR A 102 6.27 26.03 -9.78
N SER A 103 7.56 25.95 -10.14
CA SER A 103 8.37 27.13 -10.48
C SER A 103 8.02 27.76 -11.83
N MET A 104 7.30 27.03 -12.70
CA MET A 104 6.95 27.49 -14.05
C MET A 104 5.63 28.31 -14.13
N GLY A 105 4.94 28.50 -13.00
CA GLY A 105 3.71 29.27 -12.88
C GLY A 105 2.42 28.45 -12.93
N THR A 106 1.34 29.02 -12.37
CA THR A 106 0.10 28.31 -12.01
C THR A 106 -0.56 27.54 -13.14
N HIS A 107 -0.65 28.11 -14.35
CA HIS A 107 -1.30 27.44 -15.50
C HIS A 107 -0.57 26.15 -15.91
N LYS A 108 0.76 26.15 -15.89
CA LYS A 108 1.57 24.98 -16.24
C LYS A 108 1.52 23.94 -15.13
N THR A 109 1.53 24.37 -13.86
CA THR A 109 1.35 23.45 -12.72
C THR A 109 -0.02 22.76 -12.77
N ALA A 110 -1.09 23.50 -13.08
CA ALA A 110 -2.43 22.93 -13.22
C ALA A 110 -2.51 21.91 -14.37
N ALA A 111 -1.95 22.24 -15.54
CA ALA A 111 -1.88 21.32 -16.67
C ALA A 111 -1.07 20.06 -16.33
N HIS A 112 0.08 20.22 -15.67
CA HIS A 112 0.90 19.10 -15.20
C HIS A 112 0.12 18.17 -14.26
N GLN A 113 -0.63 18.73 -13.30
CA GLN A 113 -1.44 17.92 -12.38
C GLN A 113 -2.46 17.07 -13.13
N VAL A 114 -3.22 17.65 -14.07
CA VAL A 114 -4.20 16.89 -14.87
C VAL A 114 -3.51 15.77 -15.66
N MET A 115 -2.40 16.07 -16.33
CA MET A 115 -1.65 15.09 -17.14
C MET A 115 -1.11 13.93 -16.29
N VAL A 116 -0.57 14.22 -15.09
CA VAL A 116 -0.07 13.19 -14.18
C VAL A 116 -1.20 12.27 -13.70
N GLN A 117 -2.38 12.81 -13.37
CA GLN A 117 -3.50 11.97 -12.94
C GLN A 117 -3.97 11.03 -14.05
N ILE A 118 -4.06 11.52 -15.29
CA ILE A 118 -4.40 10.68 -16.46
C ILE A 118 -3.36 9.57 -16.61
N PHE A 119 -2.07 9.90 -16.54
CA PHE A 119 -0.99 8.92 -16.62
C PHE A 119 -1.08 7.86 -15.50
N THR A 120 -1.36 8.27 -14.27
CA THR A 120 -1.51 7.34 -13.14
C THR A 120 -2.68 6.38 -13.34
N ILE A 121 -3.82 6.86 -13.86
CA ILE A 121 -4.96 6.01 -14.19
C ILE A 121 -4.56 4.96 -15.24
N CYS A 122 -3.84 5.35 -16.29
CA CYS A 122 -3.38 4.44 -17.34
C CYS A 122 -2.38 3.37 -16.83
N THR A 123 -1.66 3.65 -15.75
CA THR A 123 -0.61 2.77 -15.22
C THR A 123 -1.03 1.96 -14.01
N VAL A 124 -2.27 2.11 -13.53
CA VAL A 124 -2.76 1.50 -12.27
C VAL A 124 -2.65 -0.03 -12.25
N CYS A 125 -2.85 -0.70 -13.39
CA CYS A 125 -2.84 -2.15 -13.47
C CYS A 125 -1.44 -2.78 -13.37
N GLY A 126 -0.38 -1.99 -13.54
CA GLY A 126 0.99 -2.49 -13.51
C GLY A 126 1.40 -3.03 -12.14
N GLU A 127 0.96 -2.37 -11.07
CA GLU A 127 1.34 -2.73 -9.71
C GLU A 127 0.66 -4.05 -9.25
N PRO A 128 -0.68 -4.24 -9.38
CA PRO A 128 -1.30 -5.53 -9.09
C PRO A 128 -0.71 -6.69 -9.89
N LEU A 129 -0.37 -6.45 -11.17
CA LEU A 129 0.25 -7.46 -12.02
C LEU A 129 1.65 -7.82 -11.52
N SER A 130 2.47 -6.82 -11.15
CA SER A 130 3.80 -7.01 -10.56
C SER A 130 3.72 -7.78 -9.25
N GLN A 131 2.80 -7.44 -8.34
CA GLN A 131 2.62 -8.15 -7.06
C GLN A 131 2.14 -9.59 -7.26
N THR A 132 1.28 -9.81 -8.26
CA THR A 132 0.86 -11.16 -8.65
C THR A 132 2.07 -11.94 -9.18
N ALA A 133 2.87 -11.36 -10.08
CA ALA A 133 4.08 -12.02 -10.58
C ALA A 133 5.05 -12.36 -9.42
N GLN A 134 5.30 -11.43 -8.50
CA GLN A 134 6.17 -11.67 -7.34
C GLN A 134 5.65 -12.80 -6.43
N SER A 135 4.33 -12.95 -6.32
CA SER A 135 3.72 -14.01 -5.50
C SER A 135 3.76 -15.39 -6.18
N PHE A 136 3.75 -15.47 -7.51
CA PHE A 136 3.63 -16.73 -8.25
C PHE A 136 4.91 -17.20 -8.96
N MET A 137 5.76 -16.28 -9.39
CA MET A 137 6.98 -16.56 -10.18
C MET A 137 8.02 -17.40 -9.44
N PRO A 138 8.30 -17.18 -8.14
CA PRO A 138 9.31 -17.98 -7.43
C PRO A 138 8.99 -19.48 -7.42
N GLU A 139 7.73 -19.83 -7.22
CA GLU A 139 7.27 -21.22 -7.24
C GLU A 139 7.40 -21.86 -8.62
N LEU A 140 7.11 -21.10 -9.68
CA LEU A 140 7.24 -21.53 -11.07
C LEU A 140 8.72 -21.77 -11.45
N MET A 141 9.64 -20.93 -10.97
CA MET A 141 11.06 -21.00 -11.31
C MET A 141 11.84 -22.03 -10.50
N TYR A 142 11.53 -22.19 -9.21
CA TYR A 142 12.33 -22.98 -8.27
C TYR A 142 11.62 -24.23 -7.73
N GLY A 143 10.35 -24.43 -8.08
CA GLY A 143 9.53 -25.56 -7.66
C GLY A 143 8.84 -25.36 -6.31
N ILE A 144 7.72 -26.06 -6.12
CA ILE A 144 6.77 -25.91 -5.00
C ILE A 144 7.42 -26.16 -3.62
N ASN A 145 8.41 -27.05 -3.55
CA ASN A 145 9.01 -27.50 -2.29
C ASN A 145 10.23 -26.68 -1.81
N ARG A 146 10.65 -25.65 -2.54
CA ARG A 146 11.81 -24.80 -2.15
C ARG A 146 11.41 -23.42 -1.64
N SER A 147 10.13 -23.08 -1.65
CA SER A 147 9.62 -21.82 -1.10
C SER A 147 9.49 -21.96 0.42
N LEU A 148 10.62 -21.76 1.11
CA LEU A 148 10.76 -21.65 2.57
C LEU A 148 10.21 -22.87 3.34
N GLU A 149 11.11 -23.74 3.80
CA GLU A 149 10.78 -24.69 4.88
C GLU A 149 10.07 -23.93 6.01
N LYS A 150 8.92 -24.49 6.44
CA LYS A 150 8.09 -23.97 7.53
C LYS A 150 8.87 -23.80 8.83
#